data_AF-A0A7X3WBW5-F1
#
_entry.id   AF-A0A7X3WBW5-F1
#
_cell.length_a   1.000
_cell.length_b   1.000
_cell.length_c   1.000
_cell.angle_alpha   90.00
_cell.angle_beta   90.00
_cell.angle_gamma   90.00
#
_symmetry.space_group_name_H-M   'P 1'
#
loop_
_entity.id
_entity.type
_entity.pdbx_description
1 polymer ?
#
loop_
_entity_poly.entity_id
_entity_poly.type
_entity_poly.pdbx_seq_one_letter_code
_entity_poly.pdbx_strand_id
1 'polypeptide(L)'
;MRESVEVNRVAVQVVNSGGRKPMSKVNQTWGIAWVRPEMWLASCTLSLFLIGTGSAIAQTTADPPAGTEAPGAAEVPENTTGAEIRPGAPTPQAAPPDTSLTPEQRRQAAVQQFLTTIALTKNNLGAVYFEQGLYDSAQVHLEHALEIAPGFAAAYLTMGLVHHARGDSAAALDAFIKTVEGDTLSVARMSTVPPDTVYAWARSQYDRMMVGIPNLAAAHTDMAIAYNQGGYLNEAVHHYLQAIENDSSYVDAYTNLGKVYSDTEEYEQSAEAYEKVLTLSPPEDQLPRIHLNLGVAYMGLERVDDAIAEWERAAALAPGYMDAYMNLGTAYQSKNMPDSTRAVWERALEVGGQSVVPRVALARLAFAEGRLPDALRYYGEILDLGARDPRISAEIALVHERMEDFDQAITNYEQALELVPDNAQLKAALNRVRRIVEERTKAIESNKIRVRQIVVATREAADAVMDRLTAGADFAELARETSIDSSRDSGGDLGFFGPGEMIPEFEQAAMGLEVGELSGVVQTPMGFHIIKRIE
;
A
#
# COMPACT_ATOMS: atom_id res chain seq x y z
N MET A 1 -10.49 40.68 -32.37
CA MET A 1 -11.81 40.17 -31.92
C MET A 1 -12.56 39.67 -33.15
N ARG A 2 -13.01 38.41 -33.09
CA ARG A 2 -13.89 37.66 -34.04
C ARG A 2 -13.34 37.28 -35.41
N GLU A 3 -13.23 35.96 -35.63
CA GLU A 3 -13.71 35.16 -36.77
C GLU A 3 -13.60 33.66 -36.37
N SER A 4 -14.72 32.95 -36.17
CA SER A 4 -15.41 32.02 -37.09
C SER A 4 -14.87 30.57 -37.04
N VAL A 5 -15.69 29.64 -36.56
CA VAL A 5 -15.63 28.20 -36.93
C VAL A 5 -17.06 27.67 -37.06
N GLU A 6 -17.31 27.01 -38.20
CA GLU A 6 -18.56 26.45 -38.69
C GLU A 6 -19.05 25.26 -37.86
N VAL A 7 -20.37 25.18 -37.66
CA VAL A 7 -21.07 24.00 -37.15
C VAL A 7 -21.58 23.20 -38.34
N ASN A 8 -21.02 22.01 -38.55
CA ASN A 8 -21.50 21.07 -39.55
C ASN A 8 -22.60 20.17 -38.96
N ARG A 9 -23.76 20.17 -39.63
CA ARG A 9 -24.98 19.43 -39.27
C ARG A 9 -24.81 17.93 -39.53
N VAL A 10 -25.15 17.09 -38.56
CA VAL A 10 -25.52 15.69 -38.81
C VAL A 10 -27.02 15.57 -38.67
N ALA A 11 -27.68 15.39 -39.82
CA ALA A 11 -29.11 15.12 -39.92
C ALA A 11 -29.37 13.65 -39.53
N VAL A 12 -30.12 13.44 -38.44
CA VAL A 12 -30.70 12.12 -38.15
C VAL A 12 -32.01 12.01 -38.92
N GLN A 13 -32.00 11.19 -39.98
CA GLN A 13 -33.21 10.80 -40.70
C GLN A 13 -34.16 10.06 -39.77
N VAL A 14 -35.39 10.56 -39.69
CA VAL A 14 -36.54 9.86 -39.12
C VAL A 14 -36.87 8.68 -40.02
N VAL A 15 -36.41 7.47 -39.67
CA VAL A 15 -36.93 6.23 -40.25
C VAL A 15 -38.14 5.81 -39.45
N ASN A 16 -39.31 6.18 -39.98
CA ASN A 16 -40.59 5.63 -39.59
C ASN A 16 -40.61 4.14 -39.96
N SER A 17 -40.42 3.26 -38.98
CA SER A 17 -40.64 1.82 -39.15
C SER A 17 -41.72 1.35 -38.18
N GLY A 18 -42.94 1.25 -38.71
CA GLY A 18 -44.02 0.53 -38.07
C GLY A 18 -43.60 -0.92 -37.82
N GLY A 19 -43.51 -1.28 -36.55
CA GLY A 19 -43.20 -2.63 -36.11
C GLY A 19 -43.35 -2.73 -34.61
N ARG A 20 -44.49 -3.25 -34.14
CA ARG A 20 -44.69 -3.62 -32.74
C ARG A 20 -43.61 -4.64 -32.35
N LYS A 21 -42.65 -4.24 -31.51
CA LYS A 21 -41.83 -5.20 -30.75
C LYS A 21 -42.55 -5.50 -29.43
N PRO A 22 -42.56 -6.76 -28.97
CA PRO A 22 -43.18 -7.11 -27.69
C PRO A 22 -42.35 -6.53 -26.53
N MET A 23 -43.02 -6.23 -25.42
CA MET A 23 -42.41 -5.75 -24.18
C MET A 23 -41.22 -6.63 -23.77
N SER A 24 -40.11 -6.00 -23.32
CA SER A 24 -39.01 -6.72 -22.68
C SER A 24 -39.50 -7.36 -21.37
N LYS A 25 -38.96 -8.54 -21.04
CA LYS A 25 -39.29 -9.33 -19.83
C LYS A 25 -39.16 -8.55 -18.51
N VAL A 26 -38.50 -7.40 -18.52
CA VAL A 26 -38.32 -6.51 -17.36
C VAL A 26 -39.69 -6.05 -16.83
N ASN A 27 -40.64 -5.67 -17.69
CA ASN A 27 -41.94 -5.14 -17.23
C ASN A 27 -42.86 -6.14 -16.51
N GLN A 28 -42.58 -7.45 -16.53
CA GLN A 28 -43.41 -8.45 -15.88
C GLN A 28 -43.01 -8.73 -14.42
N THR A 29 -41.79 -8.36 -14.01
CA THR A 29 -41.25 -8.71 -12.69
C THR A 29 -41.43 -7.61 -11.64
N TRP A 30 -41.60 -6.35 -12.04
CA TRP A 30 -41.41 -5.21 -11.13
C TRP A 30 -42.69 -4.60 -10.54
N GLY A 31 -43.90 -4.97 -11.00
CA GLY A 31 -45.16 -4.49 -10.40
C GLY A 31 -45.39 -2.97 -10.38
N ILE A 32 -44.43 -2.17 -10.85
CA ILE A 32 -44.51 -0.72 -11.01
C ILE A 32 -44.78 -0.47 -12.50
N ALA A 33 -46.02 -0.16 -12.82
CA ALA A 33 -46.37 0.31 -14.15
C ALA A 33 -45.81 1.74 -14.29
N TRP A 34 -44.65 1.87 -14.94
CA TRP A 34 -44.17 3.17 -15.40
C TRP A 34 -45.24 3.78 -16.32
N VAL A 35 -45.74 4.95 -15.94
CA VAL A 35 -46.75 5.69 -16.70
C VAL A 35 -46.22 5.93 -18.12
N ARG A 36 -47.09 5.71 -19.12
CA ARG A 36 -46.78 5.72 -20.55
C ARG A 36 -45.96 6.96 -20.98
N PRO A 37 -45.08 6.82 -22.00
CA PRO A 37 -44.24 7.92 -22.52
C PRO A 37 -45.01 9.17 -22.96
N GLU A 38 -46.30 9.04 -23.28
CA GLU A 38 -47.13 10.12 -23.82
C GLU A 38 -47.50 11.19 -22.78
N MET A 39 -47.43 10.89 -21.47
CA MET A 39 -47.67 11.91 -20.42
C MET A 39 -46.46 12.81 -20.12
N TRP A 40 -45.25 12.43 -20.55
CA TRP A 40 -44.02 13.17 -20.24
C TRP A 40 -43.84 14.46 -21.06
N LEU A 41 -44.41 14.51 -22.27
CA LEU A 41 -44.38 15.72 -23.11
C LEU A 41 -45.22 16.87 -22.54
N ALA A 42 -46.22 16.58 -21.69
CA ALA A 42 -47.08 17.58 -21.07
C ALA A 42 -46.37 18.35 -19.92
N SER A 43 -45.46 17.69 -19.18
CA SER A 43 -44.73 18.35 -18.09
C SER A 43 -43.58 19.22 -18.58
N CYS A 44 -42.93 18.88 -19.71
CA CYS A 44 -41.89 19.71 -20.31
C CYS A 44 -42.44 21.01 -20.95
N THR A 45 -43.72 21.05 -21.33
CA THR A 45 -44.34 22.22 -21.96
C THR A 45 -44.93 23.20 -20.94
N LEU A 46 -45.33 22.75 -19.76
CA LEU A 46 -45.95 23.62 -18.75
C LEU A 46 -44.95 24.50 -17.98
N SER A 47 -43.69 24.08 -17.86
CA SER A 47 -42.64 24.84 -17.13
C SER A 47 -42.04 26.03 -17.90
N LEU A 48 -42.33 26.16 -19.20
CA LEU A 48 -41.84 27.27 -20.03
C LEU A 48 -42.83 28.46 -20.15
N PHE A 49 -44.05 28.35 -19.62
CA PHE A 49 -45.09 29.37 -19.80
C PHE A 49 -45.32 30.33 -18.61
N LEU A 50 -44.59 30.19 -17.51
CA LEU A 50 -44.82 30.99 -16.28
C LEU A 50 -43.68 31.94 -15.87
N ILE A 51 -42.77 32.30 -16.78
CA ILE A 51 -41.79 33.36 -16.53
C ILE A 51 -41.70 34.30 -17.74
N GLY A 52 -42.40 35.42 -17.65
CA GLY A 52 -42.30 36.54 -18.59
C GLY A 52 -42.77 37.83 -17.92
N THR A 53 -41.94 38.43 -17.06
CA THR A 53 -42.12 39.82 -16.60
C THR A 53 -41.26 40.74 -17.47
N GLY A 54 -41.85 41.78 -18.06
CA GLY A 54 -41.11 42.85 -18.71
C GLY A 54 -42.00 43.99 -19.21
N SER A 55 -41.84 45.16 -18.61
CA SER A 55 -42.61 46.40 -18.77
C SER A 55 -42.63 47.03 -20.17
N ALA A 56 -43.62 47.91 -20.33
CA ALA A 56 -44.03 48.73 -21.47
C ALA A 56 -42.94 49.48 -22.28
N ILE A 57 -43.11 49.51 -23.61
CA ILE A 57 -42.85 50.67 -24.50
C ILE A 57 -43.98 50.72 -25.56
N ALA A 58 -44.45 51.94 -25.85
CA ALA A 58 -45.64 52.28 -26.63
C ALA A 58 -45.44 52.36 -28.16
N GLN A 59 -46.57 52.55 -28.86
CA GLN A 59 -46.81 52.92 -30.27
C GLN A 59 -46.95 51.72 -31.24
N THR A 60 -47.88 51.63 -32.20
CA THR A 60 -49.05 52.42 -32.64
C THR A 60 -49.83 51.56 -33.67
N THR A 61 -51.17 51.64 -33.65
CA THR A 61 -52.12 51.51 -34.79
C THR A 61 -52.07 50.28 -35.71
N ALA A 62 -53.14 49.48 -35.71
CA ALA A 62 -54.17 49.42 -36.77
C ALA A 62 -54.92 48.07 -36.74
N ASP A 63 -56.25 48.17 -36.73
CA ASP A 63 -57.22 47.08 -36.74
C ASP A 63 -57.48 46.50 -38.17
N PRO A 64 -58.22 45.37 -38.30
CA PRO A 64 -58.08 44.33 -39.32
C PRO A 64 -59.05 44.47 -40.52
N PRO A 65 -59.10 43.50 -41.45
CA PRO A 65 -60.36 42.75 -41.63
C PRO A 65 -60.12 41.25 -41.96
N ALA A 66 -60.87 40.28 -41.41
CA ALA A 66 -62.27 39.91 -41.62
C ALA A 66 -62.53 39.03 -42.87
N GLY A 67 -63.16 37.87 -42.63
CA GLY A 67 -64.09 37.21 -43.55
C GLY A 67 -63.56 35.99 -44.31
N THR A 68 -64.06 34.79 -44.01
CA THR A 68 -65.14 34.13 -44.80
C THR A 68 -65.48 32.73 -44.25
N GLU A 69 -66.77 32.44 -44.29
CA GLU A 69 -67.49 31.31 -43.67
C GLU A 69 -67.49 30.04 -44.55
N ALA A 70 -67.39 28.87 -43.88
CA ALA A 70 -68.16 27.59 -43.99
C ALA A 70 -68.53 26.95 -45.38
N PRO A 71 -69.16 25.75 -45.51
CA PRO A 71 -69.64 24.76 -44.51
C PRO A 71 -69.46 23.24 -44.86
N GLY A 72 -69.93 22.35 -43.97
CA GLY A 72 -70.51 21.02 -44.28
C GLY A 72 -69.71 19.80 -43.79
N ALA A 73 -69.88 19.26 -42.56
CA ALA A 73 -71.01 18.57 -41.93
C ALA A 73 -71.19 17.08 -42.34
N ALA A 74 -71.00 16.19 -41.36
CA ALA A 74 -71.75 14.94 -41.20
C ALA A 74 -71.86 14.62 -39.69
N GLU A 75 -73.10 14.64 -39.21
CA GLU A 75 -73.57 14.48 -37.84
C GLU A 75 -73.64 13.01 -37.38
N VAL A 76 -73.90 12.81 -36.06
CA VAL A 76 -74.94 11.93 -35.44
C VAL A 76 -74.45 11.39 -34.07
N PRO A 77 -75.25 11.35 -32.97
CA PRO A 77 -76.07 12.40 -32.35
C PRO A 77 -75.87 12.48 -30.80
N GLU A 78 -76.47 13.51 -30.20
CA GLU A 78 -76.55 13.75 -28.75
C GLU A 78 -77.53 12.82 -28.02
N ASN A 79 -77.30 12.58 -26.73
CA ASN A 79 -78.39 12.69 -25.77
C ASN A 79 -77.90 13.29 -24.44
N THR A 80 -78.72 14.17 -23.91
CA THR A 80 -78.44 15.28 -23.02
C THR A 80 -79.09 15.10 -21.65
N THR A 81 -78.40 15.61 -20.63
CA THR A 81 -78.97 16.26 -19.42
C THR A 81 -77.86 17.24 -18.99
N GLY A 82 -77.94 18.57 -19.11
CA GLY A 82 -79.06 19.47 -18.90
C GLY A 82 -78.86 20.19 -17.56
N ALA A 83 -77.90 21.13 -17.48
CA ALA A 83 -77.83 22.12 -16.40
C ALA A 83 -77.04 23.37 -16.83
N GLU A 84 -77.70 24.50 -16.66
CA GLU A 84 -77.40 25.88 -17.07
C GLU A 84 -76.01 26.42 -16.68
N ILE A 85 -75.38 27.15 -17.60
CA ILE A 85 -74.22 28.00 -17.31
C ILE A 85 -74.69 29.24 -16.53
N ARG A 86 -74.39 29.30 -15.24
CA ARG A 86 -74.36 30.55 -14.48
C ARG A 86 -73.03 31.27 -14.73
N PRO A 87 -73.01 32.58 -15.02
CA PRO A 87 -71.76 33.35 -15.05
C PRO A 87 -71.32 33.61 -13.61
N GLY A 88 -70.20 33.01 -13.20
CA GLY A 88 -69.59 33.25 -11.89
C GLY A 88 -68.96 32.01 -11.27
N ALA A 89 -67.81 31.57 -11.80
CA ALA A 89 -66.89 30.72 -11.07
C ALA A 89 -65.63 31.56 -10.77
N PRO A 90 -65.18 31.66 -9.50
CA PRO A 90 -64.03 32.47 -9.14
C PRO A 90 -62.74 31.85 -9.70
N THR A 91 -61.83 32.70 -10.16
CA THR A 91 -60.43 32.38 -10.41
C THR A 91 -59.86 31.60 -9.22
N PRO A 92 -58.98 30.60 -9.42
CA PRO A 92 -58.33 29.93 -8.29
C PRO A 92 -57.49 30.97 -7.55
N GLN A 93 -57.95 31.39 -6.37
CA GLN A 93 -57.14 32.20 -5.46
C GLN A 93 -55.97 31.32 -5.02
N ALA A 94 -54.75 31.77 -5.29
CA ALA A 94 -53.56 31.19 -4.70
C ALA A 94 -53.76 31.13 -3.17
N ALA A 95 -53.51 29.97 -2.57
CA ALA A 95 -53.61 29.78 -1.13
C ALA A 95 -52.85 30.91 -0.41
N PRO A 96 -53.42 31.52 0.64
CA PRO A 96 -52.76 32.60 1.35
C PRO A 96 -51.39 32.10 1.87
N PRO A 97 -50.33 32.90 1.76
CA PRO A 97 -49.00 32.51 2.21
C PRO A 97 -49.06 32.19 3.70
N ASP A 98 -48.51 31.03 4.07
CA ASP A 98 -48.41 30.59 5.46
C ASP A 98 -47.71 31.68 6.29
N THR A 99 -48.48 32.32 7.17
CA THR A 99 -48.04 33.48 7.97
C THR A 99 -47.11 33.07 9.12
N SER A 100 -46.88 31.77 9.31
CA SER A 100 -45.99 31.24 10.34
C SER A 100 -44.49 31.33 9.99
N LEU A 101 -44.14 31.58 8.71
CA LEU A 101 -42.75 31.59 8.24
C LEU A 101 -42.22 33.02 7.98
N THR A 102 -41.01 33.28 8.45
CA THR A 102 -40.29 34.54 8.17
C THR A 102 -40.03 34.70 6.66
N PRO A 103 -39.85 35.94 6.16
CA PRO A 103 -39.49 36.18 4.74
C PRO A 103 -38.23 35.43 4.28
N GLU A 104 -37.26 35.24 5.18
CA GLU A 104 -36.04 34.50 4.90
C GLU A 104 -36.30 32.99 4.79
N GLN A 105 -37.09 32.41 5.69
CA GLN A 105 -37.50 31.00 5.60
C GLN A 105 -38.30 30.71 4.31
N ARG A 106 -39.13 31.65 3.87
CA ARG A 106 -39.84 31.53 2.58
C ARG A 106 -38.90 31.57 1.38
N ARG A 107 -37.87 32.41 1.43
CA ARG A 107 -36.84 32.48 0.38
C ARG A 107 -36.01 31.20 0.34
N GLN A 108 -35.59 30.69 1.49
CA GLN A 108 -34.85 29.43 1.61
C GLN A 108 -35.67 28.24 1.13
N ALA A 109 -36.96 28.16 1.47
CA ALA A 109 -37.87 27.13 0.97
C ALA A 109 -38.03 27.18 -0.56
N ALA A 110 -38.12 28.38 -1.15
CA ALA A 110 -38.20 28.55 -2.59
C ALA A 110 -36.92 28.11 -3.32
N VAL A 111 -35.74 28.44 -2.76
CA VAL A 111 -34.45 27.99 -3.29
C VAL A 111 -34.32 26.46 -3.18
N GLN A 112 -34.68 25.88 -2.04
CA GLN A 112 -34.66 24.43 -1.85
C GLN A 112 -35.56 23.73 -2.87
N GLN A 113 -36.78 24.24 -3.06
CA GLN A 113 -37.72 23.72 -4.05
C GLN A 113 -37.17 23.79 -5.48
N PHE A 114 -36.46 24.87 -5.83
CA PHE A 114 -35.81 25.02 -7.13
C PHE A 114 -34.69 23.99 -7.32
N LEU A 115 -33.80 23.82 -6.33
CA LEU A 115 -32.71 22.85 -6.37
C LEU A 115 -33.23 21.41 -6.48
N THR A 116 -34.25 21.04 -5.70
CA THR A 116 -34.92 19.72 -5.80
C THR A 116 -35.49 19.48 -7.20
N THR A 117 -35.98 20.51 -7.88
CA THR A 117 -36.53 20.39 -9.24
C THR A 117 -35.44 20.14 -10.28
N ILE A 118 -34.29 20.80 -10.15
CA ILE A 118 -33.15 20.56 -11.03
C ILE A 118 -32.58 19.16 -10.79
N ALA A 119 -32.38 18.77 -9.52
CA ALA A 119 -31.92 17.43 -9.15
C ALA A 119 -32.87 16.35 -9.68
N LEU A 120 -34.19 16.54 -9.58
CA LEU A 120 -35.19 15.64 -10.16
C LEU A 120 -35.07 15.53 -11.68
N THR A 121 -34.82 16.64 -12.38
CA THR A 121 -34.66 16.64 -13.84
C THR A 121 -33.42 15.83 -14.25
N LYS A 122 -32.32 15.99 -13.51
CA LYS A 122 -31.09 15.22 -13.71
C LYS A 122 -31.27 13.74 -13.39
N ASN A 123 -31.96 13.42 -12.29
CA ASN A 123 -32.33 12.04 -11.96
C ASN A 123 -33.18 11.38 -13.05
N ASN A 124 -34.21 12.07 -13.55
CA ASN A 124 -35.06 11.55 -14.61
C ASN A 124 -34.28 11.28 -15.90
N LEU A 125 -33.33 12.16 -16.24
CA LEU A 125 -32.45 11.93 -17.37
C LEU A 125 -31.54 10.72 -17.14
N GLY A 126 -31.00 10.56 -15.93
CA GLY A 126 -30.26 9.36 -15.52
C GLY A 126 -31.08 8.08 -15.67
N ALA A 127 -32.34 8.09 -15.22
CA ALA A 127 -33.27 6.97 -15.36
C ALA A 127 -33.55 6.62 -16.84
N VAL A 128 -33.72 7.62 -17.72
CA VAL A 128 -33.90 7.39 -19.16
C VAL A 128 -32.68 6.71 -19.78
N TYR A 129 -31.47 7.13 -19.42
CA TYR A 129 -30.25 6.48 -19.91
C TYR A 129 -30.08 5.06 -19.36
N PHE A 130 -30.46 4.84 -18.09
CA PHE A 130 -30.48 3.51 -17.48
C PHE A 130 -31.41 2.55 -18.25
N GLU A 131 -32.64 2.97 -18.57
CA GLU A 131 -33.60 2.17 -19.36
C GLU A 131 -33.08 1.85 -20.77
N GLN A 132 -32.19 2.69 -21.31
CA GLN A 132 -31.52 2.45 -22.60
C GLN A 132 -30.28 1.55 -22.48
N GLY A 133 -29.91 1.13 -21.27
CA GLY A 133 -28.69 0.36 -21.00
C GLY A 133 -27.40 1.19 -21.06
N LEU A 134 -27.51 2.53 -21.12
CA LEU A 134 -26.38 3.46 -21.19
C LEU A 134 -25.94 3.86 -19.79
N TYR A 135 -25.32 2.92 -19.08
CA TYR A 135 -25.05 3.09 -17.65
C TYR A 135 -24.08 4.23 -17.32
N ASP A 136 -23.06 4.48 -18.14
CA ASP A 136 -22.09 5.56 -17.91
C ASP A 136 -22.75 6.94 -18.01
N SER A 137 -23.63 7.11 -19.01
CA SER A 137 -24.42 8.33 -19.14
C SER A 137 -25.44 8.48 -18.01
N ALA A 138 -26.04 7.37 -17.56
CA ALA A 138 -26.93 7.37 -16.41
C ALA A 138 -26.23 7.87 -15.14
N GLN A 139 -25.04 7.33 -14.85
CA GLN A 139 -24.24 7.71 -13.69
C GLN A 139 -23.88 9.19 -13.69
N VAL A 140 -23.36 9.74 -14.80
CA VAL A 140 -23.00 11.17 -14.90
C VAL A 140 -24.18 12.08 -14.57
N HIS A 141 -25.40 11.72 -14.99
CA HIS A 141 -26.57 12.53 -14.70
C HIS A 141 -27.04 12.40 -13.24
N LEU A 142 -26.88 11.23 -12.65
CA LEU A 142 -27.20 10.98 -11.24
C LEU A 142 -26.19 11.66 -10.30
N GLU A 143 -24.90 11.67 -10.64
CA GLU A 143 -23.86 12.40 -9.91
C GLU A 143 -24.16 13.90 -9.87
N HIS A 144 -24.48 14.51 -11.02
CA HIS A 144 -24.90 15.91 -11.06
C HIS A 144 -26.17 16.17 -10.23
N ALA A 145 -27.10 15.21 -10.13
CA ALA A 145 -28.27 15.36 -9.27
C ALA A 145 -27.86 15.42 -7.79
N LEU A 146 -26.89 14.59 -7.40
CA LEU A 146 -26.36 14.50 -6.03
C LEU A 146 -25.44 15.68 -5.67
N GLU A 147 -24.69 16.24 -6.63
CA GLU A 147 -23.94 17.49 -6.44
C GLU A 147 -24.87 18.67 -6.09
N ILE A 148 -26.03 18.73 -6.73
CA ILE A 148 -27.03 19.77 -6.51
C ILE A 148 -27.80 19.54 -5.20
N ALA A 149 -28.07 18.28 -4.88
CA ALA A 149 -28.81 17.88 -3.69
C ALA A 149 -28.22 16.57 -3.10
N PRO A 150 -27.26 16.66 -2.16
CA PRO A 150 -26.54 15.48 -1.65
C PRO A 150 -27.40 14.45 -0.90
N GLY A 151 -28.57 14.86 -0.38
CA GLY A 151 -29.53 13.98 0.28
C GLY A 151 -30.65 13.46 -0.63
N PHE A 152 -30.53 13.63 -1.95
CA PHE A 152 -31.60 13.35 -2.92
C PHE A 152 -31.83 11.84 -3.09
N ALA A 153 -32.74 11.29 -2.28
CA ALA A 153 -32.94 9.84 -2.17
C ALA A 153 -33.32 9.17 -3.50
N ALA A 154 -34.08 9.86 -4.35
CA ALA A 154 -34.45 9.36 -5.67
C ALA A 154 -33.25 9.13 -6.61
N ALA A 155 -32.18 9.94 -6.51
CA ALA A 155 -30.96 9.72 -7.29
C ALA A 155 -30.17 8.54 -6.76
N TYR A 156 -30.06 8.38 -5.44
CA TYR A 156 -29.45 7.19 -4.85
C TYR A 156 -30.21 5.91 -5.23
N LEU A 157 -31.54 5.95 -5.27
CA LEU A 157 -32.34 4.81 -5.69
C LEU A 157 -32.04 4.37 -7.13
N THR A 158 -32.02 5.34 -8.04
CA THR A 158 -31.70 5.09 -9.45
C THR A 158 -30.24 4.67 -9.62
N MET A 159 -29.33 5.24 -8.84
CA MET A 159 -27.91 4.87 -8.83
C MET A 159 -27.72 3.43 -8.35
N GLY A 160 -28.41 3.02 -7.30
CA GLY A 160 -28.39 1.63 -6.82
C GLY A 160 -28.84 0.63 -7.88
N LEU A 161 -29.86 0.99 -8.66
CA LEU A 161 -30.30 0.19 -9.80
C LEU A 161 -29.26 0.13 -10.93
N VAL A 162 -28.60 1.26 -11.24
CA VAL A 162 -27.53 1.33 -12.25
C VAL A 162 -26.34 0.43 -11.85
N HIS A 163 -25.88 0.53 -10.61
CA HIS A 163 -24.80 -0.33 -10.10
C HIS A 163 -25.19 -1.80 -10.06
N HIS A 164 -26.42 -2.11 -9.64
CA HIS A 164 -26.92 -3.48 -9.63
C HIS A 164 -26.95 -4.08 -11.03
N ALA A 165 -27.42 -3.33 -12.04
CA ALA A 165 -27.43 -3.77 -13.43
C ALA A 165 -26.02 -3.97 -14.02
N ARG A 166 -25.02 -3.26 -13.51
CA ARG A 166 -23.61 -3.46 -13.86
C ARG A 166 -22.94 -4.62 -13.13
N GLY A 167 -23.61 -5.21 -12.14
CA GLY A 167 -23.06 -6.24 -11.25
C GLY A 167 -22.20 -5.68 -10.11
N ASP A 168 -22.15 -4.36 -9.94
CA ASP A 168 -21.45 -3.70 -8.84
C ASP A 168 -22.32 -3.73 -7.58
N SER A 169 -22.25 -4.86 -6.86
CA SER A 169 -23.12 -5.13 -5.71
C SER A 169 -22.80 -4.22 -4.52
N ALA A 170 -21.54 -3.80 -4.39
CA ALA A 170 -21.07 -2.91 -3.34
C ALA A 170 -21.63 -1.49 -3.49
N ALA A 171 -21.45 -0.87 -4.67
CA ALA A 171 -22.01 0.46 -4.92
C ALA A 171 -23.55 0.44 -5.01
N ALA A 172 -24.14 -0.68 -5.44
CA ALA A 172 -25.58 -0.86 -5.40
C ALA A 172 -26.11 -0.85 -3.96
N LEU A 173 -25.46 -1.57 -3.06
CA LEU A 173 -25.84 -1.65 -1.65
C LEU A 173 -25.73 -0.28 -0.96
N ASP A 174 -24.60 0.41 -1.13
CA ASP A 174 -24.39 1.77 -0.60
C ASP A 174 -25.49 2.75 -1.05
N ALA A 175 -25.81 2.73 -2.34
CA ALA A 175 -26.84 3.60 -2.89
C ALA A 175 -28.25 3.24 -2.38
N PHE A 176 -28.56 1.96 -2.16
CA PHE A 176 -29.82 1.58 -1.52
C PHE A 176 -29.90 1.98 -0.04
N ILE A 177 -28.80 1.92 0.72
CA ILE A 177 -28.72 2.43 2.10
C ILE A 177 -28.98 3.95 2.11
N LYS A 178 -28.26 4.71 1.29
CA LYS A 178 -28.43 6.16 1.16
C LYS A 178 -29.82 6.57 0.67
N THR A 179 -30.51 5.68 -0.05
CA THR A 179 -31.93 5.90 -0.39
C THR A 179 -32.79 5.89 0.87
N VAL A 180 -32.63 4.91 1.75
CA VAL A 180 -33.43 4.79 2.99
C VAL A 180 -33.15 5.95 3.96
N GLU A 181 -31.93 6.47 3.96
CA GLU A 181 -31.51 7.62 4.78
C GLU A 181 -31.85 8.98 4.17
N GLY A 182 -32.19 9.01 2.88
CA GLY A 182 -32.39 10.24 2.11
C GLY A 182 -33.78 10.88 2.26
N ASP A 183 -33.98 12.00 1.58
CA ASP A 183 -35.20 12.79 1.69
C ASP A 183 -36.46 12.13 1.09
N THR A 184 -37.59 12.26 1.79
CA THR A 184 -38.89 11.73 1.36
C THR A 184 -39.54 12.51 0.23
N LEU A 185 -39.19 13.79 0.10
CA LEU A 185 -39.81 14.70 -0.85
C LEU A 185 -39.40 14.38 -2.29
N SER A 186 -38.14 13.99 -2.52
CA SER A 186 -37.61 13.61 -3.83
C SER A 186 -38.30 12.36 -4.36
N VAL A 187 -38.48 11.36 -3.50
CA VAL A 187 -39.17 10.10 -3.81
C VAL A 187 -40.65 10.34 -4.12
N ALA A 188 -41.33 11.17 -3.31
CA ALA A 188 -42.72 11.54 -3.53
C ALA A 188 -42.95 12.26 -4.87
N ARG A 189 -41.93 12.97 -5.37
CA ARG A 189 -42.00 13.71 -6.64
C ARG A 189 -41.63 12.87 -7.85
N MET A 190 -40.97 11.74 -7.67
CA MET A 190 -40.54 10.85 -8.75
C MET A 190 -41.65 9.87 -9.17
N SER A 191 -42.55 9.49 -8.27
CA SER A 191 -43.51 8.39 -8.49
C SER A 191 -44.93 8.72 -8.03
N THR A 192 -45.92 8.02 -8.59
CA THR A 192 -47.32 8.01 -8.10
C THR A 192 -47.51 7.09 -6.89
N VAL A 193 -46.46 6.37 -6.50
CA VAL A 193 -46.44 5.42 -5.38
C VAL A 193 -46.01 6.14 -4.10
N PRO A 194 -46.65 5.86 -2.94
CA PRO A 194 -46.27 6.47 -1.67
C PRO A 194 -44.78 6.24 -1.34
N PRO A 195 -44.05 7.25 -0.81
CA PRO A 195 -42.64 7.11 -0.45
C PRO A 195 -42.36 5.90 0.45
N ASP A 196 -43.22 5.62 1.42
CA ASP A 196 -43.10 4.46 2.32
C ASP A 196 -43.03 3.13 1.56
N THR A 197 -43.73 3.02 0.42
CA THR A 197 -43.68 1.83 -0.42
C THR A 197 -42.38 1.74 -1.21
N VAL A 198 -41.84 2.88 -1.66
CA VAL A 198 -40.54 2.93 -2.33
C VAL A 198 -39.42 2.61 -1.34
N TYR A 199 -39.49 3.12 -0.12
CA TYR A 199 -38.55 2.78 0.95
C TYR A 199 -38.70 1.32 1.38
N ALA A 200 -39.91 0.80 1.54
CA ALA A 200 -40.14 -0.62 1.81
C ALA A 200 -39.61 -1.50 0.68
N TRP A 201 -39.71 -1.05 -0.57
CA TRP A 201 -39.14 -1.75 -1.72
C TRP A 201 -37.62 -1.68 -1.73
N ALA A 202 -37.02 -0.51 -1.53
CA ALA A 202 -35.55 -0.34 -1.46
C ALA A 202 -34.99 -1.20 -0.33
N ARG A 203 -35.66 -1.16 0.84
CA ARG A 203 -35.42 -2.07 1.95
C ARG A 203 -35.58 -3.53 1.56
N SER A 204 -36.57 -3.91 0.75
CA SER A 204 -36.70 -5.29 0.26
C SER A 204 -35.63 -5.71 -0.75
N GLN A 205 -35.04 -4.77 -1.51
CA GLN A 205 -33.93 -5.06 -2.43
C GLN A 205 -32.65 -5.23 -1.62
N TYR A 206 -32.42 -4.32 -0.68
CA TYR A 206 -31.44 -4.45 0.40
C TYR A 206 -31.59 -5.81 1.09
N ASP A 207 -32.76 -6.13 1.66
CA ASP A 207 -33.04 -7.40 2.34
C ASP A 207 -32.80 -8.60 1.42
N ARG A 208 -33.12 -8.52 0.12
CA ARG A 208 -32.86 -9.60 -0.85
C ARG A 208 -31.39 -9.78 -1.20
N MET A 209 -30.64 -8.68 -1.34
CA MET A 209 -29.19 -8.72 -1.45
C MET A 209 -28.56 -9.30 -0.16
N MET A 210 -29.27 -9.18 0.97
CA MET A 210 -28.89 -9.66 2.31
C MET A 210 -29.33 -11.09 2.68
N VAL A 211 -30.27 -11.73 1.96
CA VAL A 211 -30.83 -13.05 2.34
C VAL A 211 -29.84 -14.22 2.16
N GLY A 212 -28.67 -13.99 1.55
CA GLY A 212 -27.52 -14.89 1.67
C GLY A 212 -26.54 -14.32 2.68
N ILE A 213 -26.54 -14.79 3.93
CA ILE A 213 -25.64 -14.30 5.00
C ILE A 213 -24.16 -14.22 4.56
N PRO A 214 -23.60 -15.19 3.80
CA PRO A 214 -22.23 -15.08 3.26
C PRO A 214 -22.04 -13.92 2.25
N ASN A 215 -23.10 -13.53 1.54
CA ASN A 215 -23.07 -12.49 0.52
C ASN A 215 -23.04 -11.08 1.14
N LEU A 216 -23.55 -10.92 2.36
CA LEU A 216 -23.52 -9.62 3.07
C LEU A 216 -22.15 -9.33 3.67
N ALA A 217 -21.52 -10.33 4.29
CA ALA A 217 -20.14 -10.22 4.73
C ALA A 217 -19.19 -10.02 3.54
N ALA A 218 -19.43 -10.71 2.43
CA ALA A 218 -18.71 -10.48 1.17
C ALA A 218 -18.89 -9.06 0.63
N ALA A 219 -20.12 -8.55 0.53
CA ALA A 219 -20.38 -7.20 0.01
C ALA A 219 -19.73 -6.10 0.87
N HIS A 220 -19.83 -6.21 2.19
CA HIS A 220 -19.14 -5.29 3.10
C HIS A 220 -17.62 -5.40 3.02
N THR A 221 -17.09 -6.62 2.82
CA THR A 221 -15.65 -6.83 2.60
C THR A 221 -15.20 -6.19 1.28
N ASP A 222 -15.98 -6.33 0.19
CA ASP A 222 -15.68 -5.70 -1.10
C ASP A 222 -15.70 -4.17 -1.00
N MET A 223 -16.69 -3.60 -0.29
CA MET A 223 -16.73 -2.16 0.01
C MET A 223 -15.49 -1.74 0.81
N ALA A 224 -15.14 -2.49 1.84
CA ALA A 224 -13.98 -2.19 2.69
C ALA A 224 -12.66 -2.25 1.90
N ILE A 225 -12.51 -3.21 0.99
CA ILE A 225 -11.37 -3.30 0.07
C ILE A 225 -11.31 -2.05 -0.82
N ALA A 226 -12.44 -1.62 -1.38
CA ALA A 226 -12.51 -0.42 -2.23
C ALA A 226 -12.14 0.85 -1.45
N TYR A 227 -12.66 1.03 -0.23
CA TYR A 227 -12.30 2.16 0.64
C TYR A 227 -10.83 2.13 1.04
N ASN A 228 -10.28 0.96 1.35
CA ASN A 228 -8.86 0.79 1.67
C ASN A 228 -7.97 1.18 0.48
N GLN A 229 -8.30 0.72 -0.74
CA GLN A 229 -7.60 1.13 -1.96
C GLN A 229 -7.68 2.63 -2.23
N GLY A 230 -8.77 3.29 -1.81
CA GLY A 230 -8.93 4.74 -1.86
C GLY A 230 -8.23 5.50 -0.73
N GLY A 231 -7.62 4.83 0.24
CA GLY A 231 -6.98 5.44 1.42
C GLY A 231 -7.94 5.87 2.54
N TYR A 232 -9.22 5.53 2.42
CA TYR A 232 -10.26 5.81 3.41
C TYR A 232 -10.28 4.71 4.48
N LEU A 233 -9.26 4.70 5.33
CA LEU A 233 -8.99 3.59 6.26
C LEU A 233 -10.09 3.41 7.33
N ASN A 234 -10.68 4.51 7.83
CA ASN A 234 -11.74 4.44 8.83
C ASN A 234 -13.01 3.78 8.27
N GLU A 235 -13.38 4.16 7.05
CA GLU A 235 -14.51 3.60 6.31
C GLU A 235 -14.27 2.13 5.97
N ALA A 236 -13.03 1.77 5.60
CA ALA A 236 -12.65 0.38 5.39
C ALA A 236 -12.82 -0.45 6.67
N VAL A 237 -12.28 0.01 7.81
CA VAL A 237 -12.43 -0.66 9.11
C VAL A 237 -13.91 -0.79 9.48
N HIS A 238 -14.69 0.28 9.33
CA HIS A 238 -16.14 0.25 9.58
C HIS A 238 -16.81 -0.87 8.79
N HIS A 239 -16.55 -0.97 7.48
CA HIS A 239 -17.16 -2.01 6.65
C HIS A 239 -16.63 -3.41 6.93
N TYR A 240 -15.35 -3.61 7.28
CA TYR A 240 -14.89 -4.93 7.75
C TYR A 240 -15.58 -5.35 9.06
N LEU A 241 -15.80 -4.42 9.98
CA LEU A 241 -16.54 -4.70 11.22
C LEU A 241 -18.01 -5.02 10.93
N GLN A 242 -18.65 -4.34 9.98
CA GLN A 242 -19.98 -4.70 9.50
C GLN A 242 -19.99 -6.10 8.85
N ALA A 243 -18.97 -6.46 8.08
CA ALA A 243 -18.87 -7.81 7.54
C ALA A 243 -18.81 -8.88 8.64
N ILE A 244 -18.00 -8.64 9.68
CA ILE A 244 -17.86 -9.51 10.85
C ILE A 244 -19.13 -9.59 11.70
N GLU A 245 -19.84 -8.47 11.86
CA GLU A 245 -21.13 -8.44 12.57
C GLU A 245 -22.18 -9.31 11.87
N ASN A 246 -22.17 -9.32 10.53
CA ASN A 246 -23.10 -10.10 9.72
C ASN A 246 -22.69 -11.57 9.58
N ASP A 247 -21.40 -11.86 9.53
CA ASP A 247 -20.86 -13.22 9.61
C ASP A 247 -19.55 -13.25 10.39
N SER A 248 -19.67 -13.63 11.67
CA SER A 248 -18.52 -13.76 12.60
C SER A 248 -17.54 -14.88 12.24
N SER A 249 -17.85 -15.67 11.20
CA SER A 249 -16.97 -16.71 10.65
C SER A 249 -16.36 -16.34 9.29
N TYR A 250 -16.59 -15.13 8.79
CA TYR A 250 -16.11 -14.68 7.49
C TYR A 250 -14.60 -14.36 7.52
N VAL A 251 -13.79 -15.35 7.13
CA VAL A 251 -12.32 -15.32 7.17
C VAL A 251 -11.72 -14.12 6.44
N ASP A 252 -12.25 -13.75 5.28
CA ASP A 252 -11.68 -12.68 4.45
C ASP A 252 -11.80 -11.31 5.11
N ALA A 253 -12.87 -11.04 5.86
CA ALA A 253 -13.03 -9.79 6.59
C ALA A 253 -11.97 -9.65 7.68
N TYR A 254 -11.77 -10.69 8.50
CA TYR A 254 -10.72 -10.69 9.53
C TYR A 254 -9.31 -10.60 8.93
N THR A 255 -9.03 -11.32 7.83
CA THR A 255 -7.72 -11.31 7.17
C THR A 255 -7.36 -9.91 6.66
N ASN A 256 -8.30 -9.26 5.98
CA ASN A 256 -8.08 -7.91 5.45
C ASN A 256 -8.08 -6.84 6.54
N LEU A 257 -8.92 -6.99 7.57
CA LEU A 257 -8.93 -6.10 8.73
C LEU A 257 -7.60 -6.17 9.50
N GLY A 258 -7.08 -7.38 9.74
CA GLY A 258 -5.78 -7.58 10.35
C GLY A 258 -4.66 -6.94 9.54
N LYS A 259 -4.72 -6.99 8.21
CA LYS A 259 -3.78 -6.29 7.33
C LYS A 259 -3.86 -4.77 7.50
N VAL A 260 -5.07 -4.21 7.51
CA VAL A 260 -5.26 -2.76 7.73
C VAL A 260 -4.68 -2.34 9.07
N TYR A 261 -4.95 -3.09 10.14
CA TYR A 261 -4.38 -2.81 11.46
C TYR A 261 -2.85 -2.91 11.50
N SER A 262 -2.24 -3.89 10.79
CA SER A 262 -0.78 -3.93 10.63
C SER A 262 -0.26 -2.68 9.90
N ASP A 263 -0.92 -2.28 8.81
CA ASP A 263 -0.54 -1.12 7.99
C ASP A 263 -0.70 0.21 8.77
N THR A 264 -1.59 0.28 9.78
CA THR A 264 -1.77 1.43 10.69
C THR A 264 -1.01 1.30 12.02
N GLU A 265 -0.14 0.31 12.17
CA GLU A 265 0.64 0.02 13.39
C GLU A 265 -0.20 -0.29 14.64
N GLU A 266 -1.47 -0.64 14.45
CA GLU A 266 -2.39 -1.13 15.47
C GLU A 266 -2.17 -2.63 15.72
N TYR A 267 -0.96 -2.97 16.16
CA TYR A 267 -0.47 -4.35 16.17
C TYR A 267 -1.26 -5.30 17.09
N GLU A 268 -1.85 -4.81 18.18
CA GLU A 268 -2.68 -5.63 19.07
C GLU A 268 -3.94 -6.10 18.35
N GLN A 269 -4.69 -5.17 17.74
CA GLN A 269 -5.89 -5.51 16.97
C GLN A 269 -5.55 -6.34 15.72
N SER A 270 -4.38 -6.10 15.13
CA SER A 270 -3.87 -6.93 14.03
C SER A 270 -3.64 -8.38 14.46
N ALA A 271 -3.01 -8.60 15.61
CA ALA A 271 -2.75 -9.94 16.13
C ALA A 271 -4.07 -10.65 16.46
N GLU A 272 -5.00 -9.98 17.16
CA GLU A 272 -6.32 -10.51 17.47
C GLU A 272 -7.10 -10.95 16.21
N ALA A 273 -7.06 -10.13 15.14
CA ALA A 273 -7.72 -10.45 13.89
C ALA A 273 -7.13 -11.70 13.20
N TYR A 274 -5.80 -11.82 13.11
CA TYR A 274 -5.16 -12.99 12.49
C TYR A 274 -5.28 -14.25 13.35
N GLU A 275 -5.18 -14.14 14.68
CA GLU A 275 -5.47 -15.24 15.59
C GLU A 275 -6.91 -15.74 15.40
N LYS A 276 -7.87 -14.81 15.26
CA LYS A 276 -9.25 -15.15 14.96
C LYS A 276 -9.39 -15.90 13.64
N VAL A 277 -8.69 -15.47 12.59
CA VAL A 277 -8.64 -16.21 11.31
C VAL A 277 -8.20 -17.65 11.54
N LEU A 278 -7.11 -17.88 12.28
CA LEU A 278 -6.61 -19.24 12.56
C LEU A 278 -7.64 -20.11 13.31
N THR A 279 -8.46 -19.53 14.19
CA THR A 279 -9.55 -20.28 14.85
C THR A 279 -10.69 -20.69 13.90
N LEU A 280 -10.86 -19.97 12.78
CA LEU A 280 -11.93 -20.19 11.80
C LEU A 280 -11.55 -21.22 10.72
N SER A 281 -10.38 -21.86 10.83
CA SER A 281 -9.89 -22.88 9.89
C SER A 281 -9.86 -22.39 8.44
N PRO A 282 -9.00 -21.41 8.13
CA PRO A 282 -8.91 -20.84 6.79
C PRO A 282 -8.36 -21.90 5.80
N PRO A 283 -8.55 -21.69 4.49
CA PRO A 283 -7.95 -22.54 3.47
C PRO A 283 -6.43 -22.70 3.66
N GLU A 284 -5.91 -23.92 3.43
CA GLU A 284 -4.51 -24.27 3.71
C GLU A 284 -3.51 -23.41 2.91
N ASP A 285 -3.89 -22.97 1.71
CA ASP A 285 -3.09 -22.11 0.84
C ASP A 285 -2.96 -20.67 1.38
N GLN A 286 -3.86 -20.24 2.26
CA GLN A 286 -3.79 -18.92 2.90
C GLN A 286 -2.94 -18.91 4.17
N LEU A 287 -2.78 -20.07 4.83
CA LEU A 287 -2.08 -20.19 6.11
C LEU A 287 -0.66 -19.60 6.11
N PRO A 288 0.21 -19.81 5.10
CA PRO A 288 1.55 -19.22 5.11
C PRO A 288 1.52 -17.69 5.22
N ARG A 289 0.58 -17.03 4.53
CA ARG A 289 0.42 -15.57 4.55
C ARG A 289 -0.11 -15.07 5.88
N ILE A 290 -1.07 -15.80 6.46
CA ILE A 290 -1.65 -15.46 7.77
C ILE A 290 -0.59 -15.56 8.85
N HIS A 291 0.19 -16.64 8.90
CA HIS A 291 1.31 -16.79 9.83
C HIS A 291 2.40 -15.72 9.59
N LEU A 292 2.69 -15.39 8.32
CA LEU A 292 3.64 -14.30 8.02
C LEU A 292 3.19 -12.97 8.65
N ASN A 293 1.92 -12.58 8.43
CA ASN A 293 1.41 -11.31 8.89
C ASN A 293 1.15 -11.29 10.41
N LEU A 294 0.73 -12.41 11.01
CA LEU A 294 0.64 -12.52 12.46
C LEU A 294 2.01 -12.35 13.12
N GLY A 295 3.07 -12.92 12.53
CA GLY A 295 4.43 -12.70 12.99
C GLY A 295 4.87 -11.23 12.85
N VAL A 296 4.44 -10.52 11.80
CA VAL A 296 4.67 -9.06 11.68
C VAL A 296 3.98 -8.29 12.81
N ALA A 297 2.72 -8.63 13.12
CA ALA A 297 2.00 -8.01 14.23
C ALA A 297 2.71 -8.28 15.58
N TYR A 298 3.14 -9.51 15.86
CA TYR A 298 3.91 -9.82 17.07
C TYR A 298 5.27 -9.10 17.11
N MET A 299 5.94 -8.94 15.97
CA MET A 299 7.18 -8.17 15.92
C MET A 299 6.95 -6.70 16.27
N GLY A 300 5.86 -6.09 15.79
CA GLY A 300 5.44 -4.73 16.15
C GLY A 300 5.08 -4.56 17.63
N LEU A 301 4.60 -5.63 18.28
CA LEU A 301 4.39 -5.71 19.73
C LEU A 301 5.66 -6.03 20.54
N GLU A 302 6.83 -6.07 19.89
CA GLU A 302 8.11 -6.50 20.48
C GLU A 302 8.09 -7.95 21.04
N ARG A 303 7.10 -8.75 20.65
CA ARG A 303 6.97 -10.18 20.99
C ARG A 303 7.78 -11.03 20.01
N VAL A 304 9.10 -10.86 20.02
CA VAL A 304 10.02 -11.43 19.01
C VAL A 304 9.96 -12.97 18.96
N ASP A 305 9.81 -13.65 20.10
CA ASP A 305 9.73 -15.12 20.14
C ASP A 305 8.45 -15.65 19.48
N ASP A 306 7.32 -14.97 19.68
CA ASP A 306 6.08 -15.33 19.04
C ASP A 306 6.16 -15.06 17.53
N ALA A 307 6.76 -13.94 17.11
CA ALA A 307 7.00 -13.62 15.71
C ALA A 307 7.83 -14.70 15.01
N ILE A 308 8.93 -15.14 15.63
CA ILE A 308 9.76 -16.23 15.13
C ILE A 308 8.94 -17.51 14.97
N ALA A 309 8.16 -17.89 15.99
CA ALA A 309 7.34 -19.09 15.94
C ALA A 309 6.33 -19.08 14.78
N GLU A 310 5.68 -17.93 14.52
CA GLU A 310 4.76 -17.81 13.39
C GLU A 310 5.48 -17.84 12.04
N TRP A 311 6.61 -17.15 11.89
CA TRP A 311 7.36 -17.18 10.64
C TRP A 311 7.99 -18.55 10.34
N GLU A 312 8.38 -19.32 11.36
CA GLU A 312 8.79 -20.72 11.18
C GLU A 312 7.64 -21.59 10.67
N ARG A 313 6.41 -21.40 11.16
CA ARG A 313 5.23 -22.08 10.61
C ARG A 313 4.97 -21.67 9.16
N ALA A 314 5.06 -20.39 8.85
CA ALA A 314 4.92 -19.90 7.47
C ALA A 314 5.94 -20.55 6.52
N ALA A 315 7.21 -20.61 6.94
CA ALA A 315 8.28 -21.25 6.18
C ALA A 315 8.12 -22.78 6.07
N ALA A 316 7.58 -23.44 7.09
CA ALA A 316 7.30 -24.88 7.06
C ALA A 316 6.15 -25.22 6.10
N LEU A 317 5.09 -24.39 6.08
CA LEU A 317 3.95 -24.56 5.19
C LEU A 317 4.29 -24.20 3.73
N ALA A 318 5.13 -23.20 3.52
CA ALA A 318 5.59 -22.77 2.21
C ALA A 318 7.13 -22.64 2.18
N PRO A 319 7.88 -23.72 1.93
CA PRO A 319 9.36 -23.71 1.93
C PRO A 319 10.03 -22.83 0.87
N GLY A 320 9.25 -22.28 -0.06
CA GLY A 320 9.69 -21.30 -1.07
C GLY A 320 9.26 -19.86 -0.75
N TYR A 321 8.73 -19.58 0.45
CA TYR A 321 8.23 -18.26 0.80
C TYR A 321 9.36 -17.37 1.33
N MET A 322 10.00 -16.63 0.41
CA MET A 322 11.18 -15.80 0.72
C MET A 322 10.96 -14.83 1.88
N ASP A 323 9.80 -14.18 1.96
CA ASP A 323 9.49 -13.17 2.99
C ASP A 323 9.55 -13.75 4.42
N ALA A 324 9.17 -15.02 4.60
CA ALA A 324 9.27 -15.69 5.90
C ALA A 324 10.73 -15.82 6.37
N TYR A 325 11.63 -16.23 5.47
CA TYR A 325 13.06 -16.32 5.78
C TYR A 325 13.68 -14.94 5.99
N MET A 326 13.25 -13.93 5.24
CA MET A 326 13.71 -12.55 5.43
C MET A 326 13.37 -12.00 6.82
N ASN A 327 12.14 -12.24 7.27
CA ASN A 327 11.69 -11.81 8.58
C ASN A 327 12.38 -12.60 9.71
N LEU A 328 12.50 -13.92 9.57
CA LEU A 328 13.24 -14.77 10.51
C LEU A 328 14.70 -14.33 10.64
N GLY A 329 15.38 -14.04 9.54
CA GLY A 329 16.78 -13.63 9.55
C GLY A 329 16.97 -12.32 10.32
N THR A 330 16.03 -11.39 10.17
CA THR A 330 16.03 -10.11 10.90
C THR A 330 15.78 -10.30 12.39
N ALA A 331 14.85 -11.18 12.77
CA ALA A 331 14.59 -11.47 14.19
C ALA A 331 15.73 -12.27 14.86
N TYR A 332 16.34 -13.24 14.17
CA TYR A 332 17.50 -13.94 14.73
C TYR A 332 18.71 -13.02 14.90
N GLN A 333 18.88 -12.02 14.01
CA GLN A 333 19.88 -10.97 14.18
C GLN A 333 19.60 -10.09 15.39
N SER A 334 18.36 -9.64 15.59
CA SER A 334 18.02 -8.80 16.75
C SER A 334 18.22 -9.54 18.09
N LYS A 335 18.06 -10.87 18.09
CA LYS A 335 18.36 -11.75 19.24
C LYS A 335 19.85 -12.11 19.39
N ASN A 336 20.73 -11.64 18.51
CA ASN A 336 22.16 -11.99 18.49
C ASN A 336 22.40 -13.51 18.48
N MET A 337 21.63 -14.23 17.65
CA MET A 337 21.75 -15.69 17.45
C MET A 337 22.45 -15.99 16.11
N PRO A 338 23.79 -16.01 16.07
CA PRO A 338 24.55 -16.04 14.81
C PRO A 338 24.35 -17.32 13.99
N ASP A 339 24.24 -18.49 14.64
CA ASP A 339 24.06 -19.76 13.95
C ASP A 339 22.68 -19.84 13.27
N SER A 340 21.60 -19.50 13.99
CA SER A 340 20.25 -19.44 13.44
C SER A 340 20.13 -18.38 12.34
N THR A 341 20.75 -17.21 12.56
CA THR A 341 20.84 -16.14 11.57
C THR A 341 21.45 -16.64 10.27
N ARG A 342 22.60 -17.33 10.36
CA ARG A 342 23.30 -17.87 9.18
C ARG A 342 22.42 -18.86 8.43
N ALA A 343 21.88 -19.86 9.14
CA ALA A 343 21.07 -20.91 8.54
C ALA A 343 19.85 -20.34 7.79
N VAL A 344 19.17 -19.36 8.38
CA VAL A 344 18.00 -18.73 7.76
C VAL A 344 18.38 -17.87 6.55
N TRP A 345 19.47 -17.10 6.63
CA TRP A 345 19.90 -16.28 5.48
C TRP A 345 20.42 -17.12 4.32
N GLU A 346 21.12 -18.22 4.59
CA GLU A 346 21.52 -19.19 3.56
C GLU A 346 20.28 -19.79 2.89
N ARG A 347 19.27 -20.16 3.67
CA ARG A 347 17.99 -20.64 3.12
C ARG A 347 17.26 -19.58 2.30
N ALA A 348 17.29 -18.32 2.72
CA ALA A 348 16.74 -17.21 1.96
C ALA A 348 17.44 -17.04 0.59
N LEU A 349 18.76 -17.25 0.52
CA LEU A 349 19.52 -17.24 -0.74
C LEU A 349 19.20 -18.43 -1.63
N GLU A 350 18.95 -19.62 -1.07
CA GLU A 350 18.53 -20.77 -1.88
C GLU A 350 17.17 -20.54 -2.56
N VAL A 351 16.25 -19.88 -1.85
CA VAL A 351 14.89 -19.60 -2.33
C VAL A 351 14.83 -18.38 -3.25
N GLY A 352 15.56 -17.32 -2.93
CA GLY A 352 15.50 -16.00 -3.58
C GLY A 352 16.85 -15.53 -4.09
N GLY A 353 17.59 -16.40 -4.80
CA GLY A 353 19.04 -16.31 -5.07
C GLY A 353 19.62 -15.05 -5.71
N GLN A 354 18.83 -14.03 -6.02
CA GLN A 354 19.31 -12.72 -6.49
C GLN A 354 19.16 -11.60 -5.43
N SER A 355 18.64 -11.91 -4.24
CA SER A 355 18.48 -10.90 -3.18
C SER A 355 19.82 -10.48 -2.59
N VAL A 356 20.05 -9.16 -2.51
CA VAL A 356 21.26 -8.56 -1.91
C VAL A 356 21.21 -8.59 -0.38
N VAL A 357 20.02 -8.53 0.21
CA VAL A 357 19.86 -8.37 1.67
C VAL A 357 20.45 -9.54 2.47
N PRO A 358 20.17 -10.82 2.15
CA PRO A 358 20.80 -11.94 2.86
C PRO A 358 22.32 -11.97 2.67
N ARG A 359 22.84 -11.53 1.52
CA ARG A 359 24.29 -11.47 1.26
C ARG A 359 24.98 -10.45 2.15
N VAL A 360 24.40 -9.26 2.29
CA VAL A 360 24.93 -8.23 3.21
C VAL A 360 24.91 -8.73 4.64
N ALA A 361 23.81 -9.36 5.06
CA ALA A 361 23.69 -9.94 6.39
C ALA A 361 24.75 -11.01 6.67
N LEU A 362 24.95 -11.94 5.73
CA LEU A 362 25.95 -13.00 5.83
C LEU A 362 27.39 -12.46 5.77
N ALA A 363 27.66 -11.45 4.95
CA ALA A 363 28.97 -10.81 4.86
C ALA A 363 29.37 -10.13 6.18
N ARG A 364 28.43 -9.39 6.78
CA ARG A 364 28.64 -8.74 8.09
C ARG A 364 28.80 -9.75 9.21
N LEU A 365 28.01 -10.83 9.20
CA LEU A 365 28.15 -11.92 10.16
C LEU A 365 29.53 -12.60 10.04
N ALA A 366 29.95 -12.93 8.83
CA ALA A 366 31.27 -13.51 8.56
C ALA A 366 32.40 -12.57 9.00
N PHE A 367 32.28 -11.26 8.76
CA PHE A 367 33.23 -10.26 9.24
C PHE A 367 33.31 -10.22 10.76
N ALA A 368 32.17 -10.24 11.46
CA ALA A 368 32.11 -10.24 12.92
C ALA A 368 32.77 -11.50 13.53
N GLU A 369 32.62 -12.65 12.87
CA GLU A 369 33.23 -13.93 13.25
C GLU A 369 34.71 -14.03 12.87
N GLY A 370 35.27 -13.05 12.15
CA GLY A 370 36.64 -13.09 11.64
C GLY A 370 36.85 -13.98 10.42
N ARG A 371 35.78 -14.49 9.79
CA ARG A 371 35.83 -15.21 8.51
C ARG A 371 35.92 -14.23 7.35
N LEU A 372 37.04 -13.50 7.29
CA LEU A 372 37.26 -12.41 6.34
C LEU A 372 37.16 -12.84 4.86
N PRO A 373 37.68 -14.03 4.45
CA PRO A 373 37.50 -14.50 3.07
C PRO A 373 36.04 -14.74 2.69
N ASP A 374 35.22 -15.27 3.61
CA ASP A 374 33.80 -15.48 3.38
C ASP A 374 33.06 -14.15 3.24
N ALA A 375 33.42 -13.15 4.05
CA ALA A 375 32.86 -11.80 3.94
C ALA A 375 33.15 -11.19 2.56
N LEU A 376 34.40 -11.27 2.08
CA LEU A 376 34.78 -10.79 0.74
C LEU A 376 34.03 -11.54 -0.37
N ARG A 377 33.84 -12.86 -0.24
CA ARG A 377 33.05 -13.63 -1.20
C ARG A 377 31.62 -13.09 -1.31
N TYR A 378 30.93 -12.92 -0.19
CA TYR A 378 29.56 -12.40 -0.19
C TYR A 378 29.47 -10.97 -0.74
N TYR A 379 30.41 -10.09 -0.40
CA TYR A 379 30.45 -8.75 -1.00
C TYR A 379 30.77 -8.77 -2.50
N GLY A 380 31.64 -9.67 -2.96
CA GLY A 380 31.90 -9.89 -4.38
C GLY A 380 30.64 -10.29 -5.15
N GLU A 381 29.87 -11.24 -4.61
CA GLU A 381 28.58 -11.62 -5.20
C GLU A 381 27.60 -10.44 -5.31
N ILE A 382 27.60 -9.52 -4.34
CA ILE A 382 26.76 -8.31 -4.39
C ILE A 382 27.20 -7.39 -5.55
N LEU A 383 28.51 -7.22 -5.74
CA LEU A 383 29.06 -6.42 -6.84
C LEU A 383 28.80 -7.07 -8.21
N ASP A 384 28.86 -8.40 -8.30
CA ASP A 384 28.54 -9.16 -9.53
C ASP A 384 27.09 -9.00 -9.95
N LEU A 385 26.18 -8.77 -9.00
CA LEU A 385 24.77 -8.41 -9.26
C LEU A 385 24.60 -6.97 -9.75
N GLY A 386 25.69 -6.21 -9.92
CA GLY A 386 25.68 -4.84 -10.41
C GLY A 386 25.33 -3.80 -9.35
N ALA A 387 25.36 -4.16 -8.06
CA ALA A 387 25.12 -3.21 -7.00
C ALA A 387 26.20 -2.12 -6.98
N ARG A 388 25.78 -0.86 -7.11
CA ARG A 388 26.64 0.32 -6.98
C ARG A 388 26.27 1.07 -5.71
N ASP A 389 26.81 0.63 -4.59
CA ASP A 389 26.54 1.19 -3.27
C ASP A 389 27.86 1.51 -2.54
N PRO A 390 28.14 2.78 -2.22
CA PRO A 390 29.37 3.16 -1.52
C PRO A 390 29.52 2.48 -0.16
N ARG A 391 28.42 2.06 0.47
CA ARG A 391 28.45 1.34 1.75
C ARG A 391 29.13 -0.02 1.59
N ILE A 392 28.92 -0.71 0.47
CA ILE A 392 29.52 -2.02 0.20
C ILE A 392 31.02 -1.89 -0.01
N SER A 393 31.48 -0.93 -0.83
CA SER A 393 32.91 -0.65 -0.99
C SER A 393 33.58 -0.27 0.33
N ALA A 394 32.91 0.56 1.16
CA ALA A 394 33.42 0.88 2.49
C ALA A 394 33.51 -0.34 3.42
N GLU A 395 32.54 -1.26 3.37
CA GLU A 395 32.57 -2.51 4.14
C GLU A 395 33.65 -3.48 3.66
N ILE A 396 33.89 -3.59 2.34
CA ILE A 396 35.03 -4.33 1.76
C ILE A 396 36.35 -3.73 2.26
N ALA A 397 36.47 -2.40 2.28
CA ALA A 397 37.66 -1.72 2.78
C ALA A 397 37.95 -2.05 4.25
N LEU A 398 36.91 -2.13 5.10
CA LEU A 398 37.03 -2.56 6.50
C LEU A 398 37.49 -4.02 6.62
N VAL A 399 37.03 -4.91 5.73
CA VAL A 399 37.50 -6.30 5.69
C VAL A 399 38.99 -6.35 5.38
N HIS A 400 39.44 -5.63 4.35
CA HIS A 400 40.87 -5.55 3.99
C HIS A 400 41.71 -4.87 5.08
N GLU A 401 41.21 -3.83 5.74
CA GLU A 401 41.88 -3.20 6.90
C GLU A 401 42.11 -4.22 8.02
N ARG A 402 41.13 -5.09 8.29
CA ARG A 402 41.26 -6.18 9.28
C ARG A 402 42.20 -7.31 8.83
N MET A 403 42.39 -7.48 7.52
CA MET A 403 43.40 -8.37 6.93
C MET A 403 44.80 -7.73 6.87
N GLU A 404 44.94 -6.45 7.26
CA GLU A 404 46.13 -5.61 7.03
C GLU A 404 46.52 -5.45 5.54
N ASP A 405 45.59 -5.68 4.62
CA ASP A 405 45.75 -5.45 3.18
C ASP A 405 45.38 -3.99 2.84
N PHE A 406 46.24 -3.06 3.26
CA PHE A 406 45.92 -1.64 3.21
C PHE A 406 45.82 -1.07 1.79
N ASP A 407 46.46 -1.69 0.81
CA ASP A 407 46.37 -1.25 -0.59
C ASP A 407 44.96 -1.47 -1.13
N GLN A 408 44.38 -2.65 -0.88
CA GLN A 408 42.98 -2.92 -1.23
C GLN A 408 42.02 -2.11 -0.37
N ALA A 409 42.32 -1.89 0.92
CA ALA A 409 41.50 -1.03 1.77
C ALA A 409 41.43 0.41 1.24
N ILE A 410 42.57 1.00 0.86
CA ILE A 410 42.66 2.34 0.25
C ILE A 410 41.85 2.39 -1.04
N THR A 411 42.06 1.43 -1.94
CA THR A 411 41.35 1.34 -3.22
C THR A 411 39.83 1.33 -3.03
N ASN A 412 39.33 0.51 -2.09
CA ASN A 412 37.90 0.40 -1.84
C ASN A 412 37.31 1.64 -1.14
N TYR A 413 38.04 2.30 -0.24
CA TYR A 413 37.62 3.59 0.31
C TYR A 413 37.58 4.70 -0.76
N GLU A 414 38.53 4.70 -1.70
CA GLU A 414 38.54 5.62 -2.84
C GLU A 414 37.32 5.39 -3.75
N GLN A 415 37.02 4.13 -4.11
CA GLN A 415 35.80 3.79 -4.86
C GLN A 415 34.52 4.24 -4.15
N ALA A 416 34.43 4.06 -2.82
CA ALA A 416 33.29 4.56 -2.06
C ALA A 416 33.18 6.09 -2.14
N LEU A 417 34.31 6.81 -2.06
CA LEU A 417 34.37 8.27 -2.16
C LEU A 417 34.12 8.79 -3.58
N GLU A 418 34.36 8.02 -4.64
CA GLU A 418 33.96 8.40 -5.99
C GLU A 418 32.44 8.58 -6.11
N LEU A 419 31.67 7.75 -5.40
CA LEU A 419 30.20 7.82 -5.38
C LEU A 419 29.68 8.89 -4.41
N VAL A 420 30.39 9.11 -3.29
CA VAL A 420 30.02 10.12 -2.27
C VAL A 420 31.22 10.98 -1.86
N PRO A 421 31.66 11.94 -2.72
CA PRO A 421 32.90 12.68 -2.52
C PRO A 421 32.96 13.54 -1.27
N ASP A 422 31.83 13.91 -0.68
CA ASP A 422 31.75 14.77 0.50
C ASP A 422 31.57 14.01 1.82
N ASN A 423 31.60 12.68 1.80
CA ASN A 423 31.46 11.88 3.01
C ASN A 423 32.68 12.03 3.95
N ALA A 424 32.49 12.75 5.06
CA ALA A 424 33.55 13.04 6.02
C ALA A 424 34.07 11.78 6.74
N GLN A 425 33.19 10.83 7.03
CA GLN A 425 33.54 9.57 7.70
C GLN A 425 34.47 8.72 6.82
N LEU A 426 34.16 8.60 5.53
CA LEU A 426 34.99 7.87 4.58
C LEU A 426 36.35 8.55 4.36
N LYS A 427 36.39 9.88 4.25
CA LYS A 427 37.66 10.63 4.19
C LYS A 427 38.52 10.39 5.43
N ALA A 428 37.91 10.41 6.62
CA ALA A 428 38.61 10.14 7.87
C ALA A 428 39.15 8.69 7.92
N ALA A 429 38.37 7.71 7.47
CA ALA A 429 38.78 6.32 7.40
C ALA A 429 39.95 6.12 6.42
N LEU A 430 39.85 6.67 5.21
CA LEU A 430 40.93 6.63 4.22
C LEU A 430 42.22 7.28 4.75
N ASN A 431 42.12 8.46 5.35
CA ASN A 431 43.28 9.15 5.91
C ASN A 431 43.91 8.37 7.09
N ARG A 432 43.09 7.71 7.91
CA ARG A 432 43.58 6.82 8.97
C ARG A 432 44.44 5.69 8.37
N VAL A 433 43.92 5.00 7.36
CA VAL A 433 44.64 3.88 6.71
C VAL A 433 45.91 4.36 6.01
N ARG A 434 45.86 5.48 5.26
CA ARG A 434 47.04 6.06 4.63
C ARG A 434 48.13 6.42 5.63
N ARG A 435 47.76 6.94 6.80
CA ARG A 435 48.73 7.23 7.87
C ARG A 435 49.39 5.95 8.40
N ILE A 436 48.63 4.86 8.58
CA ILE A 436 49.20 3.58 8.99
C ILE A 436 50.23 3.12 7.96
N VAL A 437 49.90 3.16 6.68
CA VAL A 437 50.83 2.79 5.59
C VAL A 437 52.07 3.68 5.61
N GLU A 438 51.92 4.99 5.75
CA GLU A 438 53.04 5.94 5.82
C GLU A 438 53.97 5.66 7.01
N GLU A 439 53.40 5.38 8.20
CA GLU A 439 54.16 5.04 9.40
C GLU A 439 54.92 3.71 9.24
N ARG A 440 54.29 2.69 8.63
CA ARG A 440 54.95 1.42 8.31
C ARG A 440 56.10 1.59 7.33
N THR A 441 55.88 2.32 6.23
CA THR A 441 56.91 2.59 5.23
C THR A 441 58.11 3.31 5.87
N LYS A 442 57.89 4.32 6.70
CA LYS A 442 58.97 5.02 7.42
C LYS A 442 59.75 4.09 8.36
N ALA A 443 59.06 3.16 9.03
CA ALA A 443 59.72 2.19 9.90
C ALA A 443 60.64 1.26 9.09
N ILE A 444 60.15 0.74 7.97
CA ILE A 444 60.92 -0.11 7.04
C ILE A 444 62.12 0.66 6.48
N GLU A 445 61.93 1.90 6.02
CA GLU A 445 63.02 2.77 5.53
C GLU A 445 64.07 3.07 6.61
N SER A 446 63.67 3.06 7.88
CA SER A 446 64.57 3.23 9.04
C SER A 446 65.23 1.93 9.50
N ASN A 447 65.18 0.87 8.66
CA ASN A 447 65.71 -0.46 8.96
C ASN A 447 65.12 -1.08 10.24
N LYS A 448 63.83 -0.78 10.51
CA LYS A 448 63.06 -1.46 11.55
C LYS A 448 62.34 -2.67 10.97
N ILE A 449 62.19 -3.70 11.80
CA ILE A 449 61.44 -4.92 11.49
C ILE A 449 60.26 -5.04 12.43
N ARG A 450 59.21 -5.72 11.98
CA ARG A 450 58.05 -6.09 12.80
C ARG A 450 58.04 -7.60 12.95
N VAL A 451 57.93 -8.07 14.19
CA VAL A 451 57.93 -9.49 14.49
C VAL A 451 56.79 -9.87 15.42
N ARG A 452 56.42 -11.14 15.37
CA ARG A 452 55.63 -11.79 16.41
C ARG A 452 56.54 -12.65 17.28
N GLN A 453 56.22 -12.76 18.56
CA GLN A 453 56.88 -13.68 19.48
C GLN A 453 55.90 -14.61 20.19
N ILE A 454 56.39 -15.80 20.52
CA ILE A 454 55.84 -16.66 21.57
C ILE A 454 56.96 -16.83 22.58
N VAL A 455 56.70 -16.51 23.85
CA VAL A 455 57.66 -16.76 24.93
C VAL A 455 57.06 -17.72 25.95
N VAL A 456 57.85 -18.68 26.39
CA VAL A 456 57.46 -19.69 27.38
C VAL A 456 58.56 -19.88 28.43
N ALA A 457 58.19 -20.43 29.59
CA ALA A 457 59.10 -20.49 30.73
C ALA A 457 60.17 -21.58 30.63
N THR A 458 59.95 -22.64 29.84
CA THR A 458 60.81 -23.83 29.78
C THR A 458 61.20 -24.18 28.35
N ARG A 459 62.35 -24.85 28.19
CA ARG A 459 62.82 -25.29 26.86
C ARG A 459 61.89 -26.33 26.26
N GLU A 460 61.40 -27.25 27.09
CA GLU A 460 60.46 -28.30 26.69
C GLU A 460 59.15 -27.72 26.14
N ALA A 461 58.64 -26.63 26.75
CA ALA A 461 57.46 -25.95 26.25
C ALA A 461 57.74 -25.27 24.90
N ALA A 462 58.92 -24.68 24.72
CA ALA A 462 59.29 -24.04 23.46
C ALA A 462 59.39 -25.07 22.33
N ASP A 463 59.97 -26.23 22.60
CA ASP A 463 60.04 -27.32 21.62
C ASP A 463 58.64 -27.81 21.21
N ALA A 464 57.73 -27.95 22.16
CA ALA A 464 56.34 -28.33 21.86
C ALA A 464 55.61 -27.28 21.01
N VAL A 465 55.85 -25.98 21.24
CA VAL A 465 55.31 -24.91 20.38
C VAL A 465 55.91 -24.99 18.98
N MET A 466 57.21 -25.22 18.86
CA MET A 466 57.90 -25.34 17.57
C MET A 466 57.37 -26.52 16.74
N ASP A 467 57.11 -27.66 17.38
CA ASP A 467 56.51 -28.83 16.72
C ASP A 467 55.13 -28.49 16.13
N ARG A 468 54.30 -27.75 16.88
CA ARG A 468 52.97 -27.31 16.41
C ARG A 468 53.06 -26.31 15.26
N LEU A 469 53.97 -25.34 15.34
CA LEU A 469 54.20 -24.38 14.26
C LEU A 469 54.69 -25.08 12.99
N THR A 470 55.60 -26.05 13.12
CA THR A 470 56.10 -26.85 11.99
C THR A 470 55.01 -27.73 11.39
N ALA A 471 54.03 -28.17 12.20
CA ALA A 471 52.83 -28.86 11.74
C ALA A 471 51.79 -27.95 11.06
N GLY A 472 52.05 -26.64 10.94
CA GLY A 472 51.20 -25.68 10.23
C GLY A 472 50.17 -24.97 11.11
N ALA A 473 50.32 -25.00 12.44
CA ALA A 473 49.46 -24.23 13.33
C ALA A 473 49.65 -22.70 13.14
N ASP A 474 48.58 -21.93 13.33
CA ASP A 474 48.65 -20.47 13.24
C ASP A 474 49.48 -19.89 14.40
N PHE A 475 50.43 -19.01 14.06
CA PHE A 475 51.35 -18.43 15.04
C PHE A 475 50.62 -17.54 16.04
N ALA A 476 49.65 -16.75 15.59
CA ALA A 476 48.95 -15.79 16.43
C ALA A 476 48.03 -16.47 17.44
N GLU A 477 47.34 -17.55 17.02
CA GLU A 477 46.55 -18.40 17.90
C GLU A 477 47.42 -19.09 18.96
N LEU A 478 48.53 -19.69 18.55
CA LEU A 478 49.49 -20.30 19.47
C LEU A 478 50.08 -19.30 20.47
N ALA A 479 50.38 -18.08 20.03
CA ALA A 479 50.83 -17.00 20.90
C ALA A 479 49.77 -16.65 21.94
N ARG A 480 48.51 -16.49 21.52
CA ARG A 480 47.37 -16.23 22.42
C ARG A 480 47.16 -17.35 23.42
N GLU A 481 47.40 -18.60 23.04
CA GLU A 481 47.20 -19.77 23.88
C GLU A 481 48.32 -19.93 24.91
N THR A 482 49.57 -19.88 24.46
CA THR A 482 50.73 -20.41 25.21
C THR A 482 51.71 -19.37 25.70
N SER A 483 51.75 -18.17 25.11
CA SER A 483 52.75 -17.16 25.45
C SER A 483 52.54 -16.60 26.87
N ILE A 484 53.63 -16.42 27.61
CA ILE A 484 53.61 -15.84 28.97
C ILE A 484 53.74 -14.29 28.96
N ASP A 485 54.03 -13.69 27.81
CA ASP A 485 54.14 -12.23 27.66
C ASP A 485 52.80 -11.58 27.29
N SER A 486 52.64 -10.30 27.63
CA SER A 486 51.42 -9.55 27.34
C SER A 486 51.15 -9.37 25.84
N SER A 487 52.17 -9.47 24.97
CA SER A 487 51.98 -9.52 23.52
C SER A 487 51.09 -10.68 23.06
N ARG A 488 50.81 -11.69 23.92
CA ARG A 488 49.82 -12.74 23.65
C ARG A 488 48.48 -12.16 23.20
N ASP A 489 48.04 -11.04 23.78
CA ASP A 489 46.76 -10.42 23.46
C ASP A 489 46.69 -9.91 22.01
N SER A 490 47.84 -9.56 21.45
CA SER A 490 48.03 -9.16 20.05
C SER A 490 48.50 -10.32 19.15
N GLY A 491 48.40 -11.57 19.62
CA GLY A 491 48.90 -12.73 18.88
C GLY A 491 50.42 -12.71 18.71
N GLY A 492 51.13 -12.18 19.71
CA GLY A 492 52.59 -12.11 19.78
C GLY A 492 53.20 -10.89 19.11
N ASP A 493 52.42 -10.02 18.46
CA ASP A 493 52.96 -8.87 17.71
C ASP A 493 53.62 -7.84 18.63
N LEU A 494 54.89 -7.53 18.36
CA LEU A 494 55.69 -6.56 19.11
C LEU A 494 55.76 -5.18 18.45
N GLY A 495 55.17 -5.02 17.26
CA GLY A 495 55.33 -3.80 16.48
C GLY A 495 56.74 -3.67 15.91
N PHE A 496 57.05 -2.48 15.38
CA PHE A 496 58.33 -2.20 14.74
C PHE A 496 59.42 -1.86 15.75
N PHE A 497 60.57 -2.51 15.62
CA PHE A 497 61.79 -2.15 16.34
C PHE A 497 63.01 -2.19 15.43
N GLY A 498 64.01 -1.38 15.77
CA GLY A 498 65.29 -1.26 15.07
C GLY A 498 66.48 -1.72 15.92
N PRO A 499 67.71 -1.57 15.38
CA PRO A 499 68.92 -2.00 16.06
C PRO A 499 69.14 -1.28 17.40
N GLY A 500 69.44 -2.05 18.44
CA GLY A 500 69.65 -1.57 19.81
C GLY A 500 68.36 -1.31 20.61
N GLU A 501 67.18 -1.63 20.09
CA GLU A 501 65.90 -1.46 20.79
C GLU A 501 65.46 -2.72 21.55
N MET A 502 66.10 -3.88 21.30
CA MET A 502 65.78 -5.17 21.93
C MET A 502 66.99 -5.81 22.63
N ILE A 503 66.74 -6.87 23.41
CA ILE A 503 67.80 -7.67 24.07
C ILE A 503 68.69 -8.31 22.98
N PRO A 504 70.04 -8.28 23.10
CA PRO A 504 70.94 -8.66 22.02
C PRO A 504 70.68 -10.04 21.40
N GLU A 505 70.41 -11.06 22.22
CA GLU A 505 70.14 -12.43 21.75
C GLU A 505 68.84 -12.51 20.93
N PHE A 506 67.82 -11.77 21.36
CA PHE A 506 66.53 -11.67 20.65
C PHE A 506 66.70 -10.89 19.35
N GLU A 507 67.36 -9.73 19.41
CA GLU A 507 67.56 -8.86 18.25
C GLU A 507 68.37 -9.57 17.16
N GLN A 508 69.46 -10.23 17.54
CA GLN A 508 70.31 -10.97 16.60
C GLN A 508 69.51 -12.07 15.90
N ALA A 509 68.65 -12.79 16.64
CA ALA A 509 67.80 -13.82 16.05
C ALA A 509 66.73 -13.22 15.14
N ALA A 510 66.05 -12.15 15.56
CA ALA A 510 64.97 -11.52 14.81
C ALA A 510 65.43 -10.85 13.52
N MET A 511 66.54 -10.11 13.55
CA MET A 511 67.08 -9.39 12.39
C MET A 511 67.68 -10.31 11.33
N GLY A 512 68.04 -11.53 11.71
CA GLY A 512 68.52 -12.55 10.78
C GLY A 512 67.43 -13.22 9.95
N LEU A 513 66.15 -13.03 10.29
CA LEU A 513 65.02 -13.68 9.64
C LEU A 513 64.61 -12.99 8.34
N GLU A 514 64.22 -13.77 7.35
CA GLU A 514 63.40 -13.31 6.23
C GLU A 514 61.93 -13.15 6.62
N VAL A 515 61.17 -12.36 5.86
CA VAL A 515 59.73 -12.17 6.14
C VAL A 515 58.99 -13.50 6.02
N GLY A 516 58.28 -13.87 7.07
CA GLY A 516 57.56 -15.15 7.21
C GLY A 516 58.38 -16.25 7.88
N GLU A 517 59.68 -16.08 8.04
CA GLU A 517 60.58 -17.07 8.66
C GLU A 517 60.40 -17.14 10.18
N LEU A 518 60.60 -18.35 10.72
CA LEU A 518 60.61 -18.63 12.16
C LEU A 518 62.06 -18.76 12.64
N SER A 519 62.36 -18.16 13.79
CA SER A 519 63.61 -18.44 14.50
C SER A 519 63.60 -19.86 15.08
N GLY A 520 64.79 -20.38 15.39
CA GLY A 520 64.92 -21.42 16.40
C GLY A 520 64.49 -20.93 17.79
N VAL A 521 64.59 -21.80 18.80
CA VAL A 521 64.34 -21.40 20.19
C VAL A 521 65.47 -20.49 20.68
N VAL A 522 65.14 -19.25 21.03
CA VAL A 522 66.06 -18.23 21.52
C VAL A 522 65.90 -18.08 23.03
N GLN A 523 66.96 -18.28 23.81
CA GLN A 523 66.93 -18.10 25.26
C GLN A 523 67.31 -16.67 25.63
N THR A 524 66.47 -16.01 26.44
CA THR A 524 66.77 -14.71 27.06
C THR A 524 66.52 -14.80 28.58
N PRO A 525 66.83 -13.75 29.36
CA PRO A 525 66.44 -13.69 30.77
C PRO A 525 64.93 -13.77 31.02
N MET A 526 64.10 -13.49 30.00
CA MET A 526 62.64 -13.50 30.11
C MET A 526 62.01 -14.87 29.80
N GLY A 527 62.77 -15.80 29.21
CA GLY A 527 62.30 -17.13 28.88
C GLY A 527 62.85 -17.64 27.54
N PHE A 528 62.12 -18.58 26.95
CA PHE A 528 62.43 -19.18 25.66
C PHE A 528 61.49 -18.62 24.61
N HIS A 529 62.04 -17.93 23.61
CA HIS A 529 61.32 -17.22 22.58
C HIS A 529 61.35 -17.99 21.26
N ILE A 530 60.24 -17.92 20.54
CA ILE A 530 60.14 -18.26 19.14
C ILE A 530 59.65 -17.00 18.44
N ILE A 531 60.39 -16.57 17.42
CA ILE A 531 60.20 -15.28 16.76
C ILE A 531 59.78 -15.56 15.32
N LYS A 532 58.76 -14.85 14.83
CA LYS A 532 58.38 -14.84 13.41
C LYS A 532 58.51 -13.43 12.87
N ARG A 533 59.33 -13.22 11.85
CA ARG A 533 59.35 -11.92 11.17
C ARG A 533 58.10 -11.79 10.30
N ILE A 534 57.40 -10.66 10.41
CA ILE A 534 56.19 -10.40 9.62
C ILE A 534 56.36 -9.24 8.64
N GLU A 535 57.26 -8.29 8.93
CA GLU A 535 57.75 -7.23 8.02
C GLU A 535 59.24 -6.99 8.35
#